data_AF-A0A0E9MTH3-F1
#
_entry.id   AF-A0A0E9MTH3-F1
#
_cell.length_a   1.000
_cell.length_b   1.000
_cell.length_c   1.000
_cell.angle_alpha   90.00
_cell.angle_beta   90.00
_cell.angle_gamma   90.00
#
_symmetry.space_group_name_H-M   'P 1'
#
loop_
_entity.id
_entity.type
_entity.pdbx_description
1 polymer ?
#
loop_
_entity_poly.entity_id
_entity_poly.type
_entity_poly.pdbx_seq_one_letter_code
_entity_poly.pdbx_strand_id
1 'polypeptide(L)'
;MADEGAFDRFIERWRKNEGGAERANFPLFLTELCALLDLPQPDPADATHEHNDYVFERDVTTIEDDGKISHKRIDLYRRGSFVLEAKQSRIKGAAKEVPFAPELDLGLGTAQGRRSAHRGWDVLMRNARVQAEDYARGLPPSHGWPPFILVCDVGHVIEVFADFSGQGKNYRQFPDRDGFRIYLEDLKRPDIRDRLRAIWDAPQSLDPARRSAAVTRDIAERLAKVSERLEKAGQPPERVAHFLMRCLFTMFAEDVALIDEGVFAELLDHARANPASFGPMVEDLWRAMDKGGFAPVLRRNVRKFNGGLFADRTAIPLAREEIGELYEAARHNWRDVEPAIFGTLLEQALDKAERKRLGAHYTPRPYVERLVTATIIDPLRDEWERIVLPTVERERAGNPEEAIRVAHDFHVKLANTRVLDPACGTGNFLYVALELMKRLEGEVLEVLLDIGGQEALAMETLSVHPRNFLGLELNPRAAAIAELVLWLGYLQWQIRNRGSIHDPVLERLDNIRAIDAVLAHDPERPKADGSGTELPNPRRPEWPEADYIVGNPPFIGGKDIRARLSARRNPAPGAGRGGHIRTGCDRRLGGGR
;
A
#
# COMPACT_ATOMS: atom_id res chain seq x y z
N MET A 1 -9.64 -28.97 -21.09
CA MET A 1 -9.24 -29.54 -19.79
C MET A 1 -7.87 -30.15 -20.00
N ALA A 2 -6.81 -29.49 -19.52
CA ALA A 2 -5.49 -30.11 -19.54
C ALA A 2 -5.54 -31.38 -18.69
N ASP A 3 -5.09 -32.50 -19.26
CA ASP A 3 -5.02 -33.81 -18.61
C ASP A 3 -4.28 -33.67 -17.27
N GLU A 4 -4.94 -33.90 -16.13
CA GLU A 4 -4.29 -33.86 -14.81
C GLU A 4 -3.05 -34.76 -14.78
N GLY A 5 -3.07 -35.87 -15.54
CA GLY A 5 -1.93 -36.75 -15.71
C GLY A 5 -0.73 -36.12 -16.43
N ALA A 6 -0.90 -35.04 -17.20
CA ALA A 6 0.21 -34.32 -17.83
C ALA A 6 1.05 -33.54 -16.81
N PHE A 7 0.41 -32.95 -15.80
CA PHE A 7 1.10 -32.24 -14.72
C PHE A 7 1.88 -33.23 -13.84
N ASP A 8 1.29 -34.36 -13.47
CA ASP A 8 1.98 -35.39 -12.70
C ASP A 8 3.21 -35.92 -13.45
N ARG A 9 3.07 -36.20 -14.76
CA ARG A 9 4.20 -36.65 -15.59
C ARG A 9 5.31 -35.59 -15.68
N PHE A 10 4.96 -34.31 -15.81
CA PHE A 10 5.93 -33.21 -15.85
C PHE A 10 6.68 -33.10 -14.52
N ILE A 11 5.95 -33.08 -13.39
CA ILE A 11 6.51 -32.98 -12.05
C ILE A 11 7.43 -34.18 -11.78
N GLU A 12 6.99 -35.39 -12.09
CA GLU A 12 7.77 -36.61 -11.89
C GLU A 12 9.05 -36.63 -12.74
N ARG A 13 8.98 -36.21 -14.01
CA ARG A 13 10.12 -36.12 -14.92
C ARG A 13 11.21 -35.18 -14.37
N TRP A 14 10.81 -34.00 -13.91
CA TRP A 14 11.76 -32.99 -13.47
C TRP A 14 12.24 -33.18 -12.03
N ARG A 15 11.45 -33.83 -11.16
CA ARG A 15 11.92 -34.33 -9.85
C ARG A 15 12.91 -35.49 -9.98
N LYS A 16 12.75 -36.38 -10.97
CA LYS A 16 13.67 -37.52 -11.17
C LYS A 16 15.01 -37.15 -11.80
N ASN A 17 15.06 -36.10 -12.60
CA ASN A 17 16.26 -35.64 -13.32
C ASN A 17 17.04 -34.53 -12.58
N GLU A 18 16.85 -34.40 -11.27
CA GLU A 18 17.54 -33.44 -10.42
C GLU A 18 19.05 -33.75 -10.38
N GLY A 19 19.86 -32.96 -11.11
CA GLY A 19 21.33 -33.03 -11.08
C GLY A 19 22.08 -33.05 -12.43
N GLY A 20 21.41 -32.78 -13.55
CA GLY A 20 22.09 -32.54 -14.85
C GLY A 20 22.81 -31.18 -14.93
N ALA A 21 23.51 -30.90 -16.03
CA ALA A 21 24.28 -29.65 -16.18
C ALA A 21 23.37 -28.40 -16.33
N GLU A 22 23.58 -27.39 -15.47
CA GLU A 22 22.80 -26.13 -15.34
C GLU A 22 22.39 -25.51 -16.70
N ARG A 23 23.33 -25.35 -17.64
CA ARG A 23 23.10 -24.63 -18.91
C ARG A 23 22.33 -25.43 -19.98
N ALA A 24 22.22 -26.75 -19.83
CA ALA A 24 21.59 -27.59 -20.85
C ALA A 24 20.09 -27.84 -20.58
N ASN A 25 19.66 -27.72 -19.33
CA ASN A 25 18.35 -28.20 -18.89
C ASN A 25 17.28 -27.12 -18.75
N PHE A 26 17.66 -25.87 -18.44
CA PHE A 26 16.67 -24.81 -18.25
C PHE A 26 15.85 -24.48 -19.53
N PRO A 27 16.41 -24.48 -20.76
CA PRO A 27 15.61 -24.19 -21.95
C PRO A 27 14.57 -25.29 -22.18
N LEU A 28 14.96 -26.55 -21.95
CA LEU A 28 14.06 -27.70 -22.07
C LEU A 28 12.96 -27.66 -21.01
N PHE A 29 13.30 -27.38 -19.75
CA PHE A 29 12.33 -27.24 -18.67
C PHE A 29 11.30 -26.14 -18.95
N LEU A 30 11.76 -24.95 -19.33
CA LEU A 30 10.88 -23.81 -19.59
C LEU A 30 10.03 -24.01 -20.84
N THR A 31 10.56 -24.66 -21.88
CA THR A 31 9.80 -25.03 -23.09
C THR A 31 8.66 -26.01 -22.75
N GLU A 32 8.98 -27.07 -21.97
CA GLU A 32 7.98 -28.04 -21.50
C GLU A 32 6.95 -27.39 -20.57
N LEU A 33 7.38 -26.49 -19.68
CA LEU A 33 6.48 -25.73 -18.80
C LEU A 33 5.53 -24.82 -19.61
N CYS A 34 6.04 -24.11 -20.60
CA CYS A 34 5.21 -23.27 -21.47
C CYS A 34 4.19 -24.11 -22.23
N ALA A 35 4.59 -25.27 -22.76
CA ALA A 35 3.66 -26.19 -23.42
C ALA A 35 2.59 -26.73 -22.47
N LEU A 36 2.97 -27.09 -21.24
CA LEU A 36 2.05 -27.57 -20.20
C LEU A 36 1.01 -26.51 -19.81
N LEU A 37 1.42 -25.24 -19.80
CA LEU A 37 0.57 -24.09 -19.48
C LEU A 37 -0.19 -23.53 -20.69
N ASP A 38 -0.01 -24.09 -21.89
CA ASP A 38 -0.59 -23.58 -23.15
C ASP A 38 -0.13 -22.13 -23.45
N LEU A 39 1.15 -21.86 -23.22
CA LEU A 39 1.81 -20.58 -23.43
C LEU A 39 2.59 -20.55 -24.75
N PRO A 40 2.78 -19.36 -25.36
CA PRO A 40 3.64 -19.23 -26.53
C PRO A 40 5.06 -19.70 -26.23
N GLN A 41 5.75 -20.18 -27.25
CA GLN A 41 7.14 -20.62 -27.14
C GLN A 41 8.09 -19.46 -27.48
N PRO A 42 9.29 -19.41 -26.89
CA PRO A 42 10.30 -18.41 -27.25
C PRO A 42 10.75 -18.55 -28.71
N ASP A 43 10.99 -17.42 -29.36
CA ASP A 43 11.51 -17.33 -30.72
C ASP A 43 13.01 -17.64 -30.79
N PRO A 44 13.53 -18.07 -31.95
CA PRO A 44 14.98 -18.14 -32.19
C PRO A 44 15.62 -16.75 -32.08
N ALA A 45 16.80 -16.67 -31.46
CA ALA A 45 17.51 -15.41 -31.34
C ALA A 45 18.01 -14.88 -32.69
N ASP A 46 17.65 -13.64 -33.02
CA ASP A 46 18.16 -12.89 -34.17
C ASP A 46 19.57 -12.33 -33.87
N ALA A 47 20.44 -12.32 -34.90
CA ALA A 47 21.82 -11.83 -34.82
C ALA A 47 21.92 -10.31 -34.61
N THR A 48 20.86 -9.55 -34.93
CA THR A 48 20.80 -8.09 -34.75
C THR A 48 20.31 -7.69 -33.37
N HIS A 49 19.80 -8.64 -32.56
CA HIS A 49 19.27 -8.48 -31.20
C HIS A 49 18.11 -7.48 -31.00
N GLU A 50 17.80 -6.65 -32.01
CA GLU A 50 16.75 -5.62 -31.98
C GLU A 50 15.34 -6.21 -31.84
N HIS A 51 15.08 -7.39 -32.40
CA HIS A 51 13.76 -8.05 -32.42
C HIS A 51 13.64 -9.22 -31.44
N ASN A 52 14.62 -9.40 -30.54
CA ASN A 52 14.66 -10.50 -29.57
C ASN A 52 13.69 -10.26 -28.40
N ASP A 53 12.40 -10.10 -28.71
CA ASP A 53 11.34 -9.71 -27.78
C ASP A 53 10.83 -10.89 -26.94
N TYR A 54 11.00 -12.14 -27.38
CA TYR A 54 10.78 -13.31 -26.54
C TYR A 54 11.77 -14.43 -26.87
N VAL A 55 12.93 -14.46 -26.21
CA VAL A 55 14.02 -15.39 -26.57
C VAL A 55 14.76 -15.93 -25.35
N PHE A 56 15.41 -17.08 -25.52
CA PHE A 56 16.44 -17.56 -24.60
C PHE A 56 17.78 -16.83 -24.82
N GLU A 57 18.61 -16.77 -23.77
CA GLU A 57 20.00 -16.27 -23.82
C GLU A 57 20.10 -14.86 -24.43
N ARG A 58 19.18 -13.95 -24.06
CA ARG A 58 19.19 -12.57 -24.58
C ARG A 58 20.42 -11.81 -24.07
N ASP A 59 21.21 -11.29 -24.99
CA ASP A 59 22.35 -10.43 -24.67
C ASP A 59 21.88 -9.09 -24.08
N VAL A 60 22.52 -8.68 -22.99
CA VAL A 60 22.37 -7.37 -22.36
C VAL A 60 23.73 -6.79 -22.01
N THR A 61 23.84 -5.47 -22.10
CA THR A 61 25.05 -4.74 -21.79
C THR A 61 24.87 -4.01 -20.47
N THR A 62 25.68 -4.37 -19.47
CA THR A 62 25.71 -3.70 -18.18
C THR A 62 26.95 -2.83 -18.07
N ILE A 63 26.78 -1.61 -17.57
CA ILE A 63 27.89 -0.71 -17.22
C ILE A 63 28.09 -0.82 -15.71
N GLU A 64 29.24 -1.32 -15.30
CA GLU A 64 29.65 -1.43 -13.89
C GLU A 64 30.03 -0.05 -13.32
N ASP A 65 30.04 0.08 -11.98
CA ASP A 65 30.28 1.36 -11.29
C ASP A 65 31.67 1.96 -11.58
N ASP A 66 32.61 1.14 -12.07
CA ASP A 66 33.96 1.54 -12.53
C ASP A 66 33.99 2.00 -14.01
N GLY A 67 32.84 2.01 -14.69
CA GLY A 67 32.70 2.34 -16.11
C GLY A 67 32.99 1.18 -17.05
N LYS A 68 33.23 -0.04 -16.54
CA LYS A 68 33.49 -1.21 -17.36
C LYS A 68 32.21 -1.75 -17.97
N ILE A 69 32.27 -2.03 -19.27
CA ILE A 69 31.15 -2.62 -20.02
C ILE A 69 31.27 -4.14 -19.94
N SER A 70 30.28 -4.81 -19.33
CA SER A 70 30.16 -6.27 -19.32
C SER A 70 28.96 -6.73 -20.15
N HIS A 71 29.19 -7.75 -20.97
CA HIS A 71 28.13 -8.42 -21.73
C HIS A 71 27.65 -9.62 -20.92
N LYS A 72 26.37 -9.61 -20.55
CA LYS A 72 25.72 -10.70 -19.83
C LYS A 72 24.55 -11.24 -20.65
N ARG A 73 24.03 -12.41 -20.26
CA ARG A 73 22.91 -13.06 -20.96
C ARG A 73 21.80 -13.39 -19.99
N ILE A 74 20.58 -13.02 -20.38
CA ILE A 74 19.36 -13.36 -19.69
C ILE A 74 18.95 -14.77 -20.12
N ASP A 75 18.69 -15.67 -19.19
CA ASP A 75 18.29 -17.04 -19.51
C ASP A 75 17.01 -17.07 -20.33
N LEU A 76 15.95 -16.40 -19.89
CA LEU A 76 14.73 -16.19 -20.68
C LEU A 76 14.18 -14.77 -20.51
N TYR A 77 13.94 -14.10 -21.62
CA TYR A 77 13.39 -12.74 -21.65
C TYR A 77 12.11 -12.68 -22.47
N ARG A 78 11.06 -12.04 -21.94
CA ARG A 78 9.88 -11.63 -22.70
C ARG A 78 9.60 -10.15 -22.48
N ARG A 79 9.69 -9.35 -23.54
CA ARG A 79 9.49 -7.90 -23.54
C ARG A 79 8.12 -7.55 -23.01
N GLY A 80 8.09 -6.58 -22.08
CA GLY A 80 6.87 -6.12 -21.41
C GLY A 80 6.32 -7.09 -20.36
N SER A 81 6.92 -8.27 -20.18
CA SER A 81 6.46 -9.28 -19.22
C SER A 81 7.48 -9.55 -18.12
N PHE A 82 8.62 -10.17 -18.46
CA PHE A 82 9.57 -10.60 -17.43
C PHE A 82 11.01 -10.75 -17.91
N VAL A 83 11.92 -10.72 -16.94
CA VAL A 83 13.27 -11.30 -17.00
C VAL A 83 13.29 -12.52 -16.10
N LEU A 84 13.82 -13.64 -16.59
CA LEU A 84 13.97 -14.88 -15.83
C LEU A 84 15.43 -15.31 -15.75
N GLU A 85 15.90 -15.58 -14.53
CA GLU A 85 17.19 -16.22 -14.24
C GLU A 85 16.95 -17.64 -13.71
N ALA A 86 17.64 -18.62 -14.27
CA ALA A 86 17.55 -20.01 -13.89
C ALA A 86 18.80 -20.45 -13.09
N LYS A 87 18.58 -21.26 -12.05
CA LYS A 87 19.63 -21.92 -11.26
C LYS A 87 19.31 -23.40 -11.13
N GLN A 88 20.31 -24.20 -10.76
CA GLN A 88 20.11 -25.61 -10.41
C GLN A 88 20.86 -25.93 -9.12
N SER A 89 20.13 -26.06 -8.01
CA SER A 89 20.73 -26.16 -6.67
C SER A 89 21.28 -27.55 -6.29
N ARG A 90 21.02 -28.60 -7.08
CA ARG A 90 21.27 -30.01 -6.70
C ARG A 90 22.31 -30.71 -7.57
N ILE A 91 23.61 -30.52 -7.35
CA ILE A 91 24.66 -31.42 -7.86
C ILE A 91 25.26 -32.19 -6.67
N LYS A 92 24.92 -33.49 -6.54
CA LYS A 92 25.54 -34.38 -5.53
C LYS A 92 27.06 -34.47 -5.77
N GLY A 93 27.87 -34.11 -4.78
CA GLY A 93 29.33 -34.24 -4.78
C GLY A 93 30.11 -33.08 -5.42
N ALA A 94 29.48 -31.95 -5.75
CA ALA A 94 30.19 -30.76 -6.27
C ALA A 94 30.34 -29.68 -5.18
N ALA A 95 31.29 -28.75 -5.35
CA ALA A 95 31.57 -27.67 -4.38
C ALA A 95 30.39 -26.71 -4.09
N LYS A 96 29.29 -26.79 -4.87
CA LYS A 96 28.04 -26.02 -4.71
C LYS A 96 26.88 -26.86 -4.13
N GLU A 97 27.13 -28.08 -3.67
CA GLU A 97 26.11 -28.94 -3.06
C GLU A 97 25.53 -28.27 -1.80
N VAL A 98 24.22 -27.95 -1.83
CA VAL A 98 23.48 -27.51 -0.65
C VAL A 98 22.71 -28.72 -0.12
N PRO A 99 23.05 -29.28 1.07
CA PRO A 99 22.37 -30.46 1.58
C PRO A 99 20.94 -30.09 1.96
N PHE A 100 19.92 -30.74 1.39
CA PHE A 100 18.55 -30.68 1.90
C PHE A 100 18.24 -31.94 2.71
N ALA A 101 17.57 -31.77 3.85
CA ALA A 101 17.05 -32.90 4.61
C ALA A 101 15.90 -33.59 3.83
N PRO A 102 15.75 -34.92 3.90
CA PRO A 102 14.60 -35.59 3.29
C PRO A 102 13.29 -35.09 3.93
N GLU A 103 12.24 -34.99 3.12
CA GLU A 103 10.85 -34.88 3.62
C GLU A 103 10.56 -36.10 4.51
N LEU A 104 10.72 -35.92 5.82
CA LEU A 104 10.12 -36.78 6.82
C LEU A 104 8.88 -36.07 7.34
N ASP A 105 7.74 -36.63 6.98
CA ASP A 105 6.53 -36.61 7.80
C ASP A 105 6.90 -37.04 9.23
N LEU A 106 6.42 -36.28 10.24
CA LEU A 106 6.09 -36.69 11.61
C LEU A 106 5.98 -35.45 12.51
N GLY A 107 4.77 -35.21 13.00
CA GLY A 107 4.45 -34.14 13.94
C GLY A 107 5.40 -34.05 15.14
N LEU A 108 5.68 -32.80 15.52
CA LEU A 108 6.28 -32.33 16.78
C LEU A 108 7.78 -32.62 17.00
N GLY A 109 8.57 -31.54 16.84
CA GLY A 109 9.71 -31.21 17.70
C GLY A 109 11.08 -31.83 17.38
N THR A 110 12.05 -30.97 17.02
CA THR A 110 13.46 -30.93 17.49
C THR A 110 14.26 -29.97 16.59
N ALA A 111 14.39 -28.72 17.03
CA ALA A 111 15.07 -27.64 16.32
C ALA A 111 16.45 -27.40 16.93
N GLN A 112 17.51 -27.92 16.31
CA GLN A 112 18.86 -27.35 16.44
C GLN A 112 19.89 -27.85 15.40
N GLY A 113 19.57 -28.84 14.55
CA GLY A 113 20.48 -29.32 13.48
C GLY A 113 20.09 -28.96 12.03
N ARG A 114 18.93 -28.33 11.79
CA ARG A 114 18.32 -28.19 10.45
C ARG A 114 18.58 -26.86 9.71
N ARG A 115 19.30 -25.89 10.32
CA ARG A 115 19.32 -24.49 9.85
C ARG A 115 20.45 -24.08 8.87
N SER A 116 21.55 -24.83 8.76
CA SER A 116 22.65 -24.43 7.84
C SER A 116 22.34 -24.69 6.37
N ALA A 117 21.59 -25.77 6.10
CA ALA A 117 21.13 -26.23 4.80
C ALA A 117 20.28 -25.21 4.02
N HIS A 118 19.28 -24.61 4.66
CA HIS A 118 18.37 -23.67 4.02
C HIS A 118 19.07 -22.34 3.64
N ARG A 119 20.03 -21.89 4.44
CA ARG A 119 20.68 -20.58 4.25
C ARG A 119 21.52 -20.50 2.97
N GLY A 120 22.20 -21.58 2.59
CA GLY A 120 22.99 -21.62 1.35
C GLY A 120 22.13 -21.53 0.09
N TRP A 121 20.95 -22.18 0.12
CA TRP A 121 19.98 -22.14 -0.95
C TRP A 121 19.28 -20.77 -1.03
N ASP A 122 18.85 -20.21 0.10
CA ASP A 122 18.27 -18.86 0.13
C ASP A 122 19.27 -17.79 -0.37
N VAL A 123 20.57 -17.94 -0.06
CA VAL A 123 21.63 -17.08 -0.61
C VAL A 123 21.79 -17.27 -2.13
N LEU A 124 21.74 -18.51 -2.63
CA LEU A 124 21.79 -18.79 -4.07
C LEU A 124 20.63 -18.10 -4.81
N MET A 125 19.41 -18.26 -4.30
CA MET A 125 18.20 -17.65 -4.89
C MET A 125 18.24 -16.13 -4.80
N ARG A 126 18.70 -15.57 -3.67
CA ARG A 126 18.89 -14.12 -3.52
C ARG A 126 19.90 -13.56 -4.51
N ASN A 127 21.03 -14.25 -4.72
CA ASN A 127 22.04 -13.82 -5.69
C ASN A 127 21.51 -13.89 -7.13
N ALA A 128 20.73 -14.92 -7.45
CA ALA A 128 20.08 -15.05 -8.75
C ALA A 128 19.05 -13.93 -8.99
N ARG A 129 18.32 -13.53 -7.95
CA ARG A 129 17.44 -12.36 -8.01
C ARG A 129 18.21 -11.07 -8.31
N VAL A 130 19.29 -10.80 -7.58
CA VAL A 130 20.14 -9.61 -7.81
C VAL A 130 20.66 -9.59 -9.25
N GLN A 131 21.07 -10.75 -9.76
CA GLN A 131 21.52 -10.91 -11.14
C GLN A 131 20.40 -10.59 -12.15
N ALA A 132 19.18 -11.06 -11.92
CA ALA A 132 18.02 -10.73 -12.76
C ALA A 132 17.63 -9.25 -12.70
N GLU A 133 17.77 -8.60 -11.53
CA GLU A 133 17.56 -7.14 -11.38
C GLU A 133 18.60 -6.34 -12.16
N ASP A 134 19.88 -6.75 -12.12
CA ASP A 134 20.94 -6.14 -12.92
C ASP A 134 20.71 -6.33 -14.42
N TYR A 135 20.15 -7.46 -14.84
CA TYR A 135 19.75 -7.68 -16.23
C TYR A 135 18.64 -6.75 -16.67
N ALA A 136 17.62 -6.57 -15.84
CA ALA A 136 16.55 -5.62 -16.10
C ALA A 136 17.10 -4.19 -16.26
N ARG A 137 18.14 -3.82 -15.50
CA ARG A 137 18.86 -2.53 -15.64
C ARG A 137 19.61 -2.39 -16.96
N GLY A 138 20.14 -3.50 -17.50
CA GLY A 138 20.86 -3.54 -18.77
C GLY A 138 19.96 -3.58 -20.02
N LEU A 139 18.63 -3.59 -19.86
CA LEU A 139 17.70 -3.57 -20.99
C LEU A 139 17.68 -2.21 -21.70
N PRO A 140 17.39 -2.17 -23.01
CA PRO A 140 17.27 -0.91 -23.74
C PRO A 140 16.18 0.00 -23.13
N PRO A 141 16.41 1.33 -23.00
CA PRO A 141 15.43 2.25 -22.45
C PRO A 141 14.06 2.22 -23.16
N SER A 142 14.03 1.90 -24.46
CA SER A 142 12.81 1.74 -25.27
C SER A 142 11.95 0.53 -24.90
N HIS A 143 12.50 -0.43 -24.16
CA HIS A 143 11.75 -1.59 -23.66
C HIS A 143 11.07 -1.28 -22.32
N GLY A 144 11.57 -0.27 -21.59
CA GLY A 144 11.19 -0.01 -20.22
C GLY A 144 11.61 -1.15 -19.27
N TRP A 145 11.22 -1.02 -18.01
CA TRP A 145 11.45 -2.07 -17.02
C TRP A 145 10.37 -3.15 -17.11
N PRO A 146 10.75 -4.45 -17.05
CA PRO A 146 9.79 -5.54 -17.07
C PRO A 146 8.93 -5.52 -15.79
N PRO A 147 7.61 -5.78 -15.85
CA PRO A 147 6.78 -5.85 -14.65
C PRO A 147 7.19 -6.95 -13.67
N PHE A 148 7.78 -8.04 -14.16
CA PHE A 148 8.19 -9.18 -13.33
C PHE A 148 9.68 -9.53 -13.45
N ILE A 149 10.22 -10.02 -12.34
CA ILE A 149 11.47 -10.78 -12.27
C ILE A 149 11.13 -12.17 -11.76
N LEU A 150 11.61 -13.18 -12.48
CA LEU A 150 11.43 -14.59 -12.13
C LEU A 150 12.78 -15.21 -11.81
N VAL A 151 12.85 -15.96 -10.72
CA VAL A 151 14.02 -16.79 -10.40
C VAL A 151 13.58 -18.24 -10.34
N CYS A 152 14.13 -19.07 -11.21
CA CYS A 152 13.72 -20.46 -11.35
C CYS A 152 14.82 -21.39 -10.85
N ASP A 153 14.58 -22.14 -9.78
CA ASP A 153 15.37 -23.34 -9.46
C ASP A 153 14.77 -24.50 -10.27
N VAL A 154 15.47 -24.89 -11.34
CA VAL A 154 14.96 -25.85 -12.34
C VAL A 154 14.56 -27.15 -11.66
N GLY A 155 13.30 -27.55 -11.86
CA GLY A 155 12.76 -28.76 -11.27
C GLY A 155 12.29 -28.63 -9.81
N HIS A 156 12.31 -27.42 -9.22
CA HIS A 156 11.99 -27.23 -7.81
C HIS A 156 11.00 -26.08 -7.53
N VAL A 157 11.39 -24.83 -7.80
CA VAL A 157 10.58 -23.64 -7.45
C VAL A 157 10.77 -22.50 -8.45
N ILE A 158 9.73 -21.69 -8.63
CA ILE A 158 9.78 -20.40 -9.32
C ILE A 158 9.45 -19.31 -8.30
N GLU A 159 10.39 -18.42 -8.02
CA GLU A 159 10.17 -17.21 -7.23
C GLU A 159 9.71 -16.07 -8.14
N VAL A 160 8.64 -15.39 -7.73
CA VAL A 160 8.00 -14.32 -8.51
C VAL A 160 8.15 -12.98 -7.77
N PHE A 161 8.73 -12.00 -8.46
CA PHE A 161 8.84 -10.63 -7.98
C PHE A 161 8.22 -9.67 -8.98
N ALA A 162 7.53 -8.62 -8.52
CA ALA A 162 6.82 -7.66 -9.36
C ALA A 162 7.16 -6.20 -9.02
N ASP A 163 7.29 -5.37 -10.05
CA ASP A 163 7.31 -3.91 -9.99
C ASP A 163 6.40 -3.33 -11.08
N PHE A 164 5.12 -3.16 -10.76
CA PHE A 164 4.14 -2.58 -11.69
C PHE A 164 4.34 -1.08 -11.94
N SER A 165 5.19 -0.40 -11.15
CA SER A 165 5.49 1.03 -11.36
C SER A 165 6.34 1.26 -12.61
N GLY A 166 7.02 0.22 -13.10
CA GLY A 166 7.93 0.30 -14.25
C GLY A 166 9.18 1.13 -13.98
N GLN A 167 9.54 1.36 -12.70
CA GLN A 167 10.71 2.14 -12.32
C GLN A 167 11.97 1.30 -12.12
N GLY A 168 11.83 -0.02 -11.96
CA GLY A 168 12.96 -0.94 -11.82
C GLY A 168 13.69 -0.84 -10.48
N LYS A 169 13.03 -0.26 -9.48
CA LYS A 169 13.63 0.01 -8.17
C LYS A 169 13.04 -0.84 -7.07
N ASN A 170 11.81 -1.33 -7.27
CA ASN A 170 10.99 -1.84 -6.18
C ASN A 170 10.36 -3.20 -6.55
N TYR A 171 11.15 -4.15 -7.06
CA TYR A 171 10.67 -5.52 -7.25
C TYR A 171 10.35 -6.17 -5.90
N ARG A 172 9.07 -6.47 -5.68
CA ARG A 172 8.52 -7.03 -4.44
C ARG A 172 8.07 -8.47 -4.67
N GLN A 173 8.20 -9.32 -3.65
CA GLN A 173 7.60 -10.67 -3.67
C GLN A 173 6.11 -10.59 -4.05
N PHE A 174 5.69 -11.40 -5.01
CA PHE A 174 4.34 -11.35 -5.59
C PHE A 174 3.69 -12.74 -5.62
N PRO A 175 2.41 -12.89 -5.21
CA PRO A 175 1.48 -11.82 -4.81
C PRO A 175 1.74 -11.26 -3.41
N ASP A 176 2.39 -12.04 -2.55
CA ASP A 176 2.68 -11.71 -1.16
C ASP A 176 3.86 -12.58 -0.66
N ARG A 177 4.19 -12.43 0.63
CA ARG A 177 5.31 -13.13 1.29
C ARG A 177 5.14 -14.66 1.33
N ASP A 178 3.91 -15.17 1.35
CA ASP A 178 3.66 -16.61 1.46
C ASP A 178 3.53 -17.27 0.08
N GLY A 179 3.04 -16.52 -0.92
CA GLY A 179 2.69 -17.01 -2.24
C GLY A 179 3.70 -16.74 -3.35
N PHE A 180 4.82 -16.07 -3.07
CA PHE A 180 5.83 -15.73 -4.09
C PHE A 180 6.66 -16.90 -4.59
N ARG A 181 6.76 -17.97 -3.79
CA ARG A 181 7.40 -19.24 -4.17
C ARG A 181 6.35 -20.18 -4.73
N ILE A 182 6.49 -20.51 -6.01
CA ILE A 182 5.64 -21.49 -6.70
C ILE A 182 6.43 -22.78 -6.81
N TYR A 183 6.11 -23.77 -5.98
CA TYR A 183 6.70 -25.09 -6.10
C TYR A 183 6.08 -25.86 -7.25
N LEU A 184 6.77 -26.87 -7.77
CA LEU A 184 6.23 -27.70 -8.86
C LEU A 184 4.88 -28.33 -8.53
N GLU A 185 4.65 -28.74 -7.28
CA GLU A 185 3.37 -29.32 -6.85
C GLU A 185 2.23 -28.29 -6.89
N ASP A 186 2.53 -27.00 -6.73
CA ASP A 186 1.53 -25.93 -6.81
C ASP A 186 0.96 -25.78 -8.23
N LEU A 187 1.64 -26.29 -9.27
CA LEU A 187 1.14 -26.28 -10.65
C LEU A 187 -0.16 -27.09 -10.82
N LYS A 188 -0.50 -27.96 -9.88
CA LYS A 188 -1.78 -28.68 -9.86
C LYS A 188 -2.95 -27.72 -9.61
N ARG A 189 -2.71 -26.61 -8.93
CA ARG A 189 -3.74 -25.65 -8.56
C ARG A 189 -4.13 -24.76 -9.76
N PRO A 190 -5.44 -24.62 -10.09
CA PRO A 190 -5.89 -23.75 -11.18
C PRO A 190 -5.45 -22.29 -11.06
N ASP A 191 -5.55 -21.71 -9.86
CA ASP A 191 -5.21 -20.30 -9.61
C ASP A 191 -3.73 -19.99 -9.87
N ILE A 192 -2.84 -20.92 -9.54
CA ILE A 192 -1.39 -20.79 -9.80
C ILE A 192 -1.09 -20.84 -11.30
N ARG A 193 -1.76 -21.74 -12.03
CA ARG A 193 -1.63 -21.84 -13.50
C ARG A 193 -2.10 -20.57 -14.19
N ASP A 194 -3.24 -20.04 -13.77
CA ASP A 194 -3.79 -18.82 -14.34
C ASP A 194 -2.91 -17.60 -14.01
N ARG A 195 -2.32 -17.56 -12.81
CA ARG A 195 -1.34 -16.54 -12.44
C ARG A 195 -0.08 -16.61 -13.31
N LEU A 196 0.51 -17.80 -13.50
CA LEU A 196 1.66 -17.97 -14.38
C LEU A 196 1.32 -17.58 -15.81
N ARG A 197 0.16 -17.96 -16.34
CA ARG A 197 -0.27 -17.52 -17.68
C ARG A 197 -0.39 -16.02 -17.80
N ALA A 198 -0.99 -15.38 -16.80
CA ALA A 198 -1.15 -13.93 -16.77
C ALA A 198 0.20 -13.21 -16.70
N ILE A 199 1.21 -13.73 -15.99
CA ILE A 199 2.58 -13.18 -16.00
C ILE A 199 3.15 -13.16 -17.43
N TRP A 200 2.89 -14.20 -18.21
CA TRP A 200 3.36 -14.30 -19.59
C TRP A 200 2.62 -13.35 -20.52
N ASP A 201 1.29 -13.43 -20.58
CA ASP A 201 0.51 -12.84 -21.68
C ASP A 201 -0.13 -11.49 -21.33
N ALA A 202 -0.45 -11.26 -20.06
CA ALA A 202 -1.14 -10.06 -19.60
C ALA A 202 -0.61 -9.60 -18.23
N PRO A 203 0.69 -9.30 -18.11
CA PRO A 203 1.33 -9.03 -16.82
C PRO A 203 0.64 -7.90 -16.06
N GLN A 204 0.20 -6.85 -16.76
CA GLN A 204 -0.50 -5.71 -16.18
C GLN A 204 -1.94 -6.01 -15.69
N SER A 205 -2.51 -7.18 -16.01
CA SER A 205 -3.79 -7.63 -15.44
C SER A 205 -3.67 -8.12 -14.00
N LEU A 206 -2.44 -8.40 -13.57
CA LEU A 206 -2.09 -8.80 -12.21
C LEU A 206 -1.75 -7.60 -11.33
N ASP A 207 -1.71 -6.38 -11.89
CA ASP A 207 -1.48 -5.15 -11.13
C ASP A 207 -2.62 -4.94 -10.12
N PRO A 208 -2.34 -5.06 -8.81
CA PRO A 208 -3.35 -4.84 -7.77
C PRO A 208 -3.93 -3.43 -7.83
N ALA A 209 -3.11 -2.42 -8.19
CA ALA A 209 -3.56 -1.03 -8.27
C ALA A 209 -4.61 -0.83 -9.36
N ARG A 210 -4.48 -1.53 -10.49
CA ARG A 210 -5.46 -1.47 -11.58
C ARG A 210 -6.80 -2.10 -11.20
N ARG A 211 -6.78 -3.24 -10.49
CA ARG A 211 -8.00 -3.87 -9.96
C ARG A 211 -8.67 -2.98 -8.91
N SER A 212 -7.87 -2.46 -7.98
CA SER A 212 -8.32 -1.50 -6.96
C SER A 212 -8.97 -0.26 -7.57
N ALA A 213 -8.36 0.31 -8.61
CA ALA A 213 -8.89 1.49 -9.30
C ALA A 213 -10.23 1.23 -9.99
N ALA A 214 -10.41 0.05 -10.61
CA ALA A 214 -11.66 -0.33 -11.25
C ALA A 214 -12.79 -0.50 -10.22
N VAL A 215 -12.53 -1.22 -9.13
CA VAL A 215 -13.46 -1.42 -8.01
C VAL A 215 -13.84 -0.08 -7.38
N THR A 216 -12.85 0.75 -7.09
CA THR A 216 -13.06 2.10 -6.53
C THR A 216 -13.97 2.93 -7.43
N ARG A 217 -13.73 2.93 -8.75
CA ARG A 217 -14.54 3.75 -9.67
C ARG A 217 -16.01 3.34 -9.64
N ASP A 218 -16.30 2.03 -9.67
CA ASP A 218 -17.67 1.54 -9.58
C ASP A 218 -18.33 1.94 -8.26
N ILE A 219 -17.64 1.77 -7.14
CA ILE A 219 -18.09 2.21 -5.81
C ILE A 219 -18.39 3.71 -5.80
N ALA A 220 -17.50 4.54 -6.35
CA ALA A 220 -17.68 5.99 -6.40
C ALA A 220 -18.94 6.38 -7.18
N GLU A 221 -19.17 5.75 -8.34
CA GLU A 221 -20.34 5.99 -9.17
C GLU A 221 -21.64 5.65 -8.42
N ARG A 222 -21.64 4.58 -7.61
CA ARG A 222 -22.80 4.20 -6.76
C ARG A 222 -23.06 5.21 -5.65
N LEU A 223 -22.01 5.60 -4.91
CA LEU A 223 -22.13 6.57 -3.82
C LEU A 223 -22.56 7.95 -4.32
N ALA A 224 -22.09 8.36 -5.50
CA ALA A 224 -22.51 9.60 -6.13
C ALA A 224 -24.02 9.62 -6.41
N LYS A 225 -24.60 8.50 -6.87
CA LYS A 225 -26.05 8.40 -7.06
C LYS A 225 -26.82 8.54 -5.74
N VAL A 226 -26.34 7.93 -4.65
CA VAL A 226 -26.97 8.05 -3.32
C VAL A 226 -26.91 9.50 -2.85
N SER A 227 -25.73 10.11 -2.92
CA SER A 227 -25.49 11.49 -2.50
C SER A 227 -26.35 12.49 -3.27
N GLU A 228 -26.38 12.43 -4.61
CA GLU A 228 -27.19 13.32 -5.44
C GLU A 228 -28.67 13.28 -5.06
N ARG A 229 -29.19 12.10 -4.72
CA ARG A 229 -30.60 11.95 -4.35
C ARG A 229 -30.91 12.51 -2.97
N LEU A 230 -30.00 12.31 -2.01
CA LEU A 230 -30.11 12.92 -0.69
C LEU A 230 -30.03 14.45 -0.75
N GLU A 231 -29.15 14.99 -1.59
CA GLU A 231 -29.06 16.44 -1.83
C GLU A 231 -30.33 16.99 -2.50
N LYS A 232 -30.87 16.31 -3.51
CA LYS A 232 -32.17 16.67 -4.14
C LYS A 232 -33.33 16.63 -3.14
N ALA A 233 -33.26 15.78 -2.12
CA ALA A 233 -34.20 15.73 -1.01
C ALA A 233 -33.97 16.84 0.05
N GLY A 234 -33.00 17.72 -0.15
CA GLY A 234 -32.72 18.87 0.73
C GLY A 234 -31.89 18.52 1.96
N GLN A 235 -31.21 17.38 2.00
CA GLN A 235 -30.34 17.03 3.12
C GLN A 235 -29.09 17.93 3.15
N PRO A 236 -28.65 18.38 4.33
CA PRO A 236 -27.41 19.15 4.44
C PRO A 236 -26.20 18.32 3.96
N PRO A 237 -25.31 18.86 3.11
CA PRO A 237 -24.16 18.12 2.56
C PRO A 237 -23.24 17.52 3.63
N GLU A 238 -23.04 18.23 4.74
CA GLU A 238 -22.26 17.74 5.89
C GLU A 238 -22.87 16.47 6.51
N ARG A 239 -24.19 16.46 6.68
CA ARG A 239 -24.92 15.32 7.21
C ARG A 239 -24.84 14.12 6.26
N VAL A 240 -24.98 14.37 4.95
CA VAL A 240 -24.83 13.34 3.90
C VAL A 240 -23.42 12.75 3.94
N ALA A 241 -22.39 13.60 3.99
CA ALA A 241 -21.01 13.16 4.04
C ALA A 241 -20.70 12.26 5.25
N HIS A 242 -21.13 12.66 6.46
CA HIS A 242 -20.93 11.84 7.67
C HIS A 242 -21.73 10.53 7.64
N PHE A 243 -22.93 10.54 7.04
CA PHE A 243 -23.71 9.34 6.81
C PHE A 243 -23.01 8.36 5.84
N LEU A 244 -22.54 8.85 4.70
CA LEU A 244 -21.83 8.03 3.71
C LEU A 244 -20.51 7.49 4.29
N MET A 245 -19.78 8.30 5.06
CA MET A 245 -18.54 7.87 5.72
C MET A 245 -18.77 6.69 6.68
N ARG A 246 -19.85 6.71 7.46
CA ARG A 246 -20.22 5.59 8.32
C ARG A 246 -20.60 4.35 7.53
N CYS A 247 -21.36 4.50 6.44
CA CYS A 247 -21.70 3.37 5.55
C CYS A 247 -20.44 2.75 4.93
N LEU A 248 -19.55 3.57 4.37
CA LEU A 248 -18.27 3.18 3.80
C LEU A 248 -17.42 2.41 4.81
N PHE A 249 -17.31 2.92 6.04
CA PHE A 249 -16.57 2.24 7.09
C PHE A 249 -17.20 0.90 7.46
N THR A 250 -18.53 0.81 7.54
CA THR A 250 -19.20 -0.46 7.87
C THR A 250 -18.95 -1.51 6.78
N MET A 251 -18.99 -1.15 5.50
CA MET A 251 -18.63 -2.04 4.38
C MET A 251 -17.17 -2.49 4.46
N PHE A 252 -16.27 -1.57 4.81
CA PHE A 252 -14.87 -1.93 5.01
C PHE A 252 -14.68 -2.89 6.18
N ALA A 253 -15.34 -2.63 7.31
CA ALA A 253 -15.17 -3.36 8.55
C ALA A 253 -15.60 -4.85 8.44
N GLU A 254 -16.61 -5.16 7.64
CA GLU A 254 -17.02 -6.56 7.40
C GLU A 254 -15.97 -7.33 6.60
N ASP A 255 -15.42 -6.71 5.56
CA ASP A 255 -14.45 -7.35 4.69
C ASP A 255 -13.08 -7.49 5.35
N VAL A 256 -12.66 -6.54 6.18
CA VAL A 256 -11.43 -6.72 6.98
C VAL A 256 -11.64 -7.57 8.24
N ALA A 257 -12.79 -8.23 8.38
CA ALA A 257 -13.12 -9.12 9.51
C ALA A 257 -13.09 -8.43 10.89
N LEU A 258 -13.33 -7.13 10.95
CA LEU A 258 -13.56 -6.40 12.20
C LEU A 258 -14.99 -6.60 12.72
N ILE A 259 -15.93 -6.83 11.78
CA ILE A 259 -17.22 -7.46 12.01
C ILE A 259 -17.34 -8.66 11.06
N ASP A 260 -18.31 -9.54 11.29
CA ASP A 260 -18.47 -10.73 10.46
C ASP A 260 -18.75 -10.37 8.98
N GLU A 261 -18.16 -11.16 8.09
CA GLU A 261 -18.21 -10.94 6.64
C GLU A 261 -19.65 -10.98 6.10
N GLY A 262 -20.00 -10.02 5.24
CA GLY A 262 -21.29 -9.93 4.54
C GLY A 262 -22.47 -9.44 5.37
N VAL A 263 -22.29 -9.16 6.66
CA VAL A 263 -23.34 -8.72 7.58
C VAL A 263 -24.06 -7.45 7.12
N PHE A 264 -23.31 -6.45 6.66
CA PHE A 264 -23.88 -5.18 6.25
C PHE A 264 -24.55 -5.29 4.88
N ALA A 265 -23.95 -6.06 3.97
CA ALA A 265 -24.58 -6.43 2.71
C ALA A 265 -25.94 -7.14 2.92
N GLU A 266 -26.03 -8.10 3.84
CA GLU A 266 -27.28 -8.77 4.21
C GLU A 266 -28.31 -7.80 4.80
N LEU A 267 -27.87 -6.92 5.71
CA LEU A 267 -28.73 -5.88 6.29
C LEU A 267 -29.33 -4.99 5.19
N LEU A 268 -28.51 -4.56 4.24
CA LEU A 268 -28.94 -3.74 3.10
C LEU A 268 -29.90 -4.50 2.17
N ASP A 269 -29.68 -5.78 1.92
CA ASP A 269 -30.61 -6.58 1.10
C ASP A 269 -31.99 -6.71 1.75
N HIS A 270 -32.03 -6.98 3.07
CA HIS A 270 -33.27 -6.99 3.84
C HIS A 270 -33.97 -5.63 3.84
N ALA A 271 -33.22 -4.55 4.06
CA ALA A 271 -33.74 -3.18 4.03
C ALA A 271 -34.24 -2.78 2.63
N ARG A 272 -33.68 -3.34 1.55
CA ARG A 272 -34.17 -3.10 0.19
C ARG A 272 -35.59 -3.61 0.02
N ALA A 273 -35.93 -4.75 0.64
CA ALA A 273 -37.29 -5.29 0.62
C ALA A 273 -38.27 -4.43 1.45
N ASN A 274 -37.81 -3.85 2.56
CA ASN A 274 -38.58 -2.98 3.44
C ASN A 274 -37.81 -1.69 3.81
N PRO A 275 -37.82 -0.64 2.96
CA PRO A 275 -36.98 0.54 3.17
C PRO A 275 -37.17 1.26 4.52
N ALA A 276 -38.35 1.16 5.12
CA ALA A 276 -38.62 1.75 6.43
C ALA A 276 -37.79 1.12 7.57
N SER A 277 -37.29 -0.12 7.41
CA SER A 277 -36.43 -0.76 8.40
C SER A 277 -34.97 -0.32 8.30
N PHE A 278 -34.54 0.33 7.21
CA PHE A 278 -33.15 0.73 6.98
C PHE A 278 -32.59 1.53 8.16
N GLY A 279 -33.24 2.65 8.51
CA GLY A 279 -32.78 3.54 9.58
C GLY A 279 -32.60 2.78 10.90
N PRO A 280 -33.68 2.20 11.48
CA PRO A 280 -33.58 1.48 12.74
C PRO A 280 -32.52 0.37 12.78
N MET A 281 -32.36 -0.39 11.69
CA MET A 281 -31.38 -1.49 11.63
C MET A 281 -29.93 -0.97 11.61
N VAL A 282 -29.65 0.04 10.80
CA VAL A 282 -28.30 0.63 10.69
C VAL A 282 -27.94 1.39 11.96
N GLU A 283 -28.87 2.13 12.56
CA GLU A 283 -28.65 2.83 13.83
C GLU A 283 -28.36 1.86 14.99
N ASP A 284 -29.02 0.69 15.01
CA ASP A 284 -28.74 -0.38 15.99
C ASP A 284 -27.34 -0.96 15.79
N LEU A 285 -26.94 -1.23 14.55
CA LEU A 285 -25.60 -1.70 14.23
C LEU A 285 -24.54 -0.69 14.65
N TRP A 286 -24.68 0.58 14.27
CA TRP A 286 -23.74 1.64 14.64
C TRP A 286 -23.70 1.88 16.14
N ARG A 287 -24.82 1.70 16.85
CA ARG A 287 -24.83 1.69 18.31
C ARG A 287 -23.95 0.58 18.90
N ALA A 288 -24.03 -0.62 18.35
CA ALA A 288 -23.23 -1.74 18.82
C ALA A 288 -21.76 -1.56 18.45
N MET A 289 -21.44 -1.02 17.27
CA MET A 289 -20.07 -0.66 16.88
C MET A 289 -19.49 0.43 17.79
N ASP A 290 -20.29 1.43 18.19
CA ASP A 290 -19.89 2.51 19.10
C ASP A 290 -19.56 1.95 20.51
N LYS A 291 -20.47 1.19 21.11
CA LYS A 291 -20.35 0.76 22.51
C LYS A 291 -19.57 -0.56 22.70
N GLY A 292 -19.50 -1.39 21.65
CA GLY A 292 -19.19 -2.81 21.76
C GLY A 292 -20.34 -3.61 22.39
N GLY A 293 -20.30 -4.93 22.23
CA GLY A 293 -21.25 -5.87 22.83
C GLY A 293 -22.28 -6.40 21.85
N PHE A 294 -23.39 -6.95 22.37
CA PHE A 294 -24.36 -7.68 21.56
C PHE A 294 -25.15 -6.75 20.64
N ALA A 295 -25.11 -7.01 19.33
CA ALA A 295 -25.91 -6.35 18.31
C ALA A 295 -27.16 -7.21 18.00
N PRO A 296 -28.37 -6.80 18.40
CA PRO A 296 -29.60 -7.56 18.14
C PRO A 296 -29.84 -7.84 16.66
N VAL A 297 -29.57 -6.85 15.80
CA VAL A 297 -29.69 -7.00 14.34
C VAL A 297 -28.81 -8.12 13.79
N LEU A 298 -27.67 -8.39 14.43
CA LEU A 298 -26.71 -9.43 14.00
C LEU A 298 -26.82 -10.73 14.80
N ARG A 299 -27.53 -10.70 15.94
CA ARG A 299 -27.61 -11.78 16.93
C ARG A 299 -26.25 -12.24 17.45
N ARG A 300 -25.27 -11.34 17.52
CA ARG A 300 -23.89 -11.63 17.95
C ARG A 300 -23.20 -10.41 18.55
N ASN A 301 -22.05 -10.61 19.17
CA ASN A 301 -21.25 -9.52 19.72
C ASN A 301 -20.44 -8.81 18.63
N VAL A 302 -20.38 -7.49 18.71
CA VAL A 302 -19.58 -6.61 17.86
C VAL A 302 -18.49 -5.98 18.72
N ARG A 303 -17.29 -5.82 18.14
CA ARG A 303 -16.17 -5.13 18.79
C ARG A 303 -16.51 -3.67 19.06
N LYS A 304 -15.83 -3.05 20.03
CA LYS A 304 -15.96 -1.62 20.30
C LYS A 304 -15.05 -0.83 19.36
N PHE A 305 -15.58 0.05 18.51
CA PHE A 305 -14.79 0.81 17.53
C PHE A 305 -14.34 2.21 17.97
N ASN A 306 -14.90 2.82 19.01
CA ASN A 306 -14.79 4.28 19.28
C ASN A 306 -13.40 4.94 19.47
N GLY A 307 -12.95 5.97 18.73
CA GLY A 307 -13.22 6.40 17.35
C GLY A 307 -13.82 7.80 17.11
N GLY A 308 -14.96 8.12 17.73
CA GLY A 308 -15.75 9.33 17.41
C GLY A 308 -16.63 9.22 16.14
N LEU A 309 -16.29 8.36 15.18
CA LEU A 309 -17.04 8.16 13.93
C LEU A 309 -18.50 7.72 14.13
N PHE A 310 -18.76 6.84 15.11
CA PHE A 310 -20.10 6.32 15.42
C PHE A 310 -20.77 7.01 16.62
N ALA A 311 -20.19 8.12 17.11
CA ALA A 311 -20.74 8.86 18.25
C ALA A 311 -22.13 9.45 17.91
N ASP A 312 -22.22 10.10 16.76
CA ASP A 312 -23.51 10.33 16.10
C ASP A 312 -23.86 9.06 15.30
N ARG A 313 -25.01 8.47 15.61
CA ARG A 313 -25.51 7.24 14.97
C ARG A 313 -26.70 7.50 14.06
N THR A 314 -27.10 8.76 13.85
CA THR A 314 -28.31 9.10 13.11
C THR A 314 -28.20 8.64 11.65
N ALA A 315 -29.10 7.76 11.23
CA ALA A 315 -29.24 7.35 9.84
C ALA A 315 -30.10 8.36 9.06
N ILE A 316 -29.83 8.49 7.76
CA ILE A 316 -30.71 9.21 6.85
C ILE A 316 -31.67 8.17 6.24
N PRO A 317 -33.00 8.36 6.31
CA PRO A 317 -33.94 7.46 5.64
C PRO A 317 -33.65 7.40 4.13
N LEU A 318 -33.59 6.18 3.60
CA LEU A 318 -33.32 5.91 2.18
C LEU A 318 -34.53 5.21 1.54
N ALA A 319 -34.76 5.46 0.25
CA ALA A 319 -35.72 4.66 -0.51
C ALA A 319 -35.03 3.40 -1.06
N ARG A 320 -35.82 2.54 -1.71
CA ARG A 320 -35.38 1.23 -2.20
C ARG A 320 -34.17 1.34 -3.13
N GLU A 321 -34.15 2.36 -3.98
CA GLU A 321 -33.12 2.58 -4.96
C GLU A 321 -31.78 2.97 -4.33
N GLU A 322 -31.76 3.89 -3.36
CA GLU A 322 -30.51 4.29 -2.70
C GLU A 322 -29.94 3.14 -1.85
N ILE A 323 -30.81 2.37 -1.18
CA ILE A 323 -30.41 1.15 -0.47
C ILE A 323 -29.82 0.14 -1.46
N GLY A 324 -30.40 0.02 -2.66
CA GLY A 324 -29.89 -0.83 -3.73
C GLY A 324 -28.48 -0.44 -4.20
N GLU A 325 -28.19 0.85 -4.34
CA GLU A 325 -26.85 1.31 -4.71
C GLU A 325 -25.83 1.06 -3.59
N LEU A 326 -26.21 1.26 -2.32
CA LEU A 326 -25.36 0.88 -1.17
C LEU A 326 -25.14 -0.63 -1.09
N TYR A 327 -26.15 -1.44 -1.39
CA TYR A 327 -26.05 -2.89 -1.41
C TYR A 327 -25.03 -3.37 -2.45
N GLU A 328 -25.10 -2.87 -3.68
CA GLU A 328 -24.12 -3.24 -4.70
C GLU A 328 -22.70 -2.74 -4.36
N ALA A 329 -22.57 -1.59 -3.69
CA ALA A 329 -21.28 -1.13 -3.17
C ALA A 329 -20.74 -2.07 -2.07
N ALA A 330 -21.58 -2.53 -1.15
CA ALA A 330 -21.20 -3.46 -0.08
C ALA A 330 -20.78 -4.85 -0.59
N ARG A 331 -21.21 -5.24 -1.80
CA ARG A 331 -20.83 -6.54 -2.41
C ARG A 331 -19.44 -6.57 -3.03
N HIS A 332 -18.77 -5.43 -3.15
CA HIS A 332 -17.39 -5.40 -3.60
C HIS A 332 -16.45 -5.90 -2.51
N ASN A 333 -15.29 -6.40 -2.88
CA ASN A 333 -14.25 -6.77 -1.92
C ASN A 333 -13.46 -5.52 -1.50
N TRP A 334 -13.80 -4.96 -0.35
CA TRP A 334 -13.16 -3.78 0.23
C TRP A 334 -11.74 -4.04 0.71
N ARG A 335 -11.29 -5.30 0.76
CA ARG A 335 -9.87 -5.65 0.93
C ARG A 335 -8.99 -5.16 -0.23
N ASP A 336 -9.58 -5.05 -1.43
CA ASP A 336 -8.91 -4.57 -2.63
C ASP A 336 -8.96 -3.04 -2.77
N VAL A 337 -9.65 -2.33 -1.86
CA VAL A 337 -9.79 -0.87 -1.88
C VAL A 337 -8.74 -0.23 -0.97
N GLU A 338 -7.91 0.65 -1.54
CA GLU A 338 -6.92 1.39 -0.78
C GLU A 338 -7.57 2.46 0.12
N PRO A 339 -7.31 2.49 1.44
CA PRO A 339 -7.86 3.49 2.35
C PRO A 339 -7.68 4.94 1.89
N ALA A 340 -6.57 5.28 1.25
CA ALA A 340 -6.31 6.63 0.73
C ALA A 340 -7.39 7.15 -0.23
N ILE A 341 -8.17 6.25 -0.84
CA ILE A 341 -9.20 6.59 -1.82
C ILE A 341 -10.53 7.02 -1.19
N PHE A 342 -10.71 6.83 0.13
CA PHE A 342 -11.93 7.25 0.83
C PHE A 342 -12.19 8.76 0.67
N GLY A 343 -11.12 9.56 0.68
CA GLY A 343 -11.21 10.99 0.39
C GLY A 343 -11.80 11.28 -0.98
N THR A 344 -11.30 10.60 -2.02
CA THR A 344 -11.79 10.79 -3.39
C THR A 344 -13.18 10.21 -3.60
N LEU A 345 -13.52 9.07 -2.98
CA LEU A 345 -14.88 8.51 -3.00
C LEU A 345 -15.89 9.52 -2.47
N LEU A 346 -15.59 10.15 -1.33
CA LEU A 346 -16.49 11.13 -0.73
C LEU A 346 -16.52 12.44 -1.54
N GLU A 347 -15.38 12.91 -2.02
CA GLU A 347 -15.32 14.08 -2.90
C GLU A 347 -16.12 13.88 -4.19
N GLN A 348 -16.03 12.70 -4.80
CA GLN A 348 -16.78 12.35 -5.99
C GLN A 348 -18.27 12.15 -5.71
N ALA A 349 -18.65 11.82 -4.47
CA ALA A 349 -20.05 11.78 -4.08
C ALA A 349 -20.67 13.17 -3.90
N LEU A 350 -19.88 14.20 -3.59
CA LEU A 350 -20.37 15.57 -3.33
C LEU A 350 -20.41 16.44 -4.59
N ASP A 351 -21.21 17.52 -4.57
CA ASP A 351 -21.37 18.44 -5.70
C ASP A 351 -20.09 19.23 -6.10
N LYS A 352 -20.12 19.87 -7.26
CA LYS A 352 -18.96 20.60 -7.84
C LYS A 352 -18.54 21.85 -7.04
N ALA A 353 -19.47 22.52 -6.37
CA ALA A 353 -19.19 23.72 -5.58
C ALA A 353 -18.52 23.35 -4.25
N GLU A 354 -18.97 22.25 -3.66
CA GLU A 354 -18.44 21.68 -2.43
C GLU A 354 -17.09 21.03 -2.65
N ARG A 355 -16.89 20.30 -3.76
CA ARG A 355 -15.54 19.85 -4.20
C ARG A 355 -14.52 20.99 -4.25
N LYS A 356 -14.95 22.17 -4.72
CA LYS A 356 -14.08 23.35 -4.80
C LYS A 356 -13.80 23.97 -3.42
N ARG A 357 -14.73 23.86 -2.47
CA ARG A 357 -14.52 24.24 -1.05
C ARG A 357 -13.61 23.26 -0.32
N LEU A 358 -13.70 21.95 -0.62
CA LEU A 358 -12.85 20.92 -0.02
C LEU A 358 -11.37 21.18 -0.35
N GLY A 359 -11.06 21.86 -1.46
CA GLY A 359 -9.72 22.38 -1.75
C GLY A 359 -8.65 21.31 -2.00
N ALA A 360 -9.02 20.04 -1.89
CA ALA A 360 -8.17 18.88 -2.05
C ALA A 360 -8.04 18.56 -3.54
N HIS A 361 -6.85 18.79 -4.08
CA HIS A 361 -6.44 18.08 -5.27
C HIS A 361 -5.85 16.75 -4.80
N TYR A 362 -6.55 15.66 -5.10
CA TYR A 362 -5.99 14.33 -4.90
C TYR A 362 -4.61 14.24 -5.56
N THR A 363 -3.60 13.90 -4.76
CA THR A 363 -2.24 13.68 -5.25
C THR A 363 -2.12 12.19 -5.58
N PRO A 364 -1.86 11.80 -6.85
CA PRO A 364 -1.80 10.39 -7.21
C PRO A 364 -0.73 9.64 -6.42
N ARG A 365 -1.05 8.41 -5.99
CA ARG A 365 -0.18 7.55 -5.17
C ARG A 365 1.28 7.48 -5.66
N PRO A 366 1.59 7.30 -6.96
CA PRO A 366 2.99 7.22 -7.40
C PRO A 366 3.83 8.47 -7.07
N TYR A 367 3.22 9.66 -7.07
CA TYR A 367 3.92 10.89 -6.69
C TYR A 367 4.11 11.00 -5.18
N VAL A 368 3.10 10.57 -4.41
CA VAL A 368 3.15 10.52 -2.95
C VAL A 368 4.24 9.56 -2.50
N GLU A 369 4.21 8.31 -3.00
CA GLU A 369 5.18 7.27 -2.68
C GLU A 369 6.61 7.72 -3.02
N ARG A 370 6.81 8.39 -4.16
CA ARG A 370 8.11 8.94 -4.53
C ARG A 370 8.65 9.94 -3.50
N LEU A 371 7.82 10.88 -3.04
CA LEU A 371 8.24 11.91 -2.08
C LEU A 371 8.46 11.32 -0.69
N VAL A 372 7.53 10.48 -0.22
CA VAL A 372 7.65 9.78 1.06
C VAL A 372 8.89 8.88 1.07
N THR A 373 9.17 8.17 -0.01
CA THR A 373 10.36 7.32 -0.13
C THR A 373 11.63 8.14 0.03
N ALA A 374 11.79 9.18 -0.80
CA ALA A 374 13.00 10.00 -0.78
C ALA A 374 13.22 10.79 0.53
N THR A 375 12.13 11.19 1.20
CA THR A 375 12.23 12.05 2.39
C THR A 375 12.28 11.27 3.69
N ILE A 376 11.61 10.12 3.78
CA ILE A 376 11.41 9.38 5.03
C ILE A 376 12.06 8.00 4.95
N ILE A 377 11.72 7.21 3.93
CA ILE A 377 12.12 5.81 3.88
C ILE A 377 13.59 5.63 3.53
N ASP A 378 14.11 6.37 2.55
CA ASP A 378 15.52 6.27 2.14
C ASP A 378 16.47 6.59 3.32
N PRO A 379 16.30 7.68 4.09
CA PRO A 379 17.11 7.92 5.29
C PRO A 379 17.04 6.82 6.35
N LEU A 380 15.83 6.33 6.67
CA LEU A 380 15.64 5.26 7.65
C LEU A 380 16.25 3.94 7.17
N ARG A 381 16.10 3.64 5.89
CA ARG A 381 16.63 2.43 5.25
C ARG A 381 18.14 2.48 5.14
N ASP A 382 18.74 3.62 4.81
CA ASP A 382 20.19 3.77 4.77
C ASP A 382 20.81 3.52 6.15
N GLU A 383 20.19 4.00 7.23
CA GLU A 383 20.63 3.68 8.59
C GLU A 383 20.51 2.19 8.90
N TRP A 384 19.35 1.58 8.59
CA TRP A 384 19.11 0.16 8.78
C TRP A 384 20.14 -0.71 8.03
N GLU A 385 20.35 -0.46 6.74
CA GLU A 385 21.14 -1.30 5.86
C GLU A 385 22.64 -1.05 5.97
N ARG A 386 23.07 0.18 6.24
CA ARG A 386 24.51 0.52 6.26
C ARG A 386 25.12 0.50 7.66
N ILE A 387 24.29 0.59 8.71
CA ILE A 387 24.78 0.68 10.10
C ILE A 387 24.28 -0.49 10.93
N VAL A 388 22.95 -0.68 10.97
CA VAL A 388 22.32 -1.63 11.91
C VAL A 388 22.56 -3.08 11.45
N LEU A 389 22.17 -3.43 10.22
CA LEU A 389 22.34 -4.78 9.68
C LEU A 389 23.78 -5.29 9.71
N PRO A 390 24.81 -4.53 9.26
CA PRO A 390 26.20 -5.00 9.33
C PRO A 390 26.67 -5.22 10.77
N THR A 391 26.21 -4.39 11.71
CA THR A 391 26.53 -4.56 13.14
C THR A 391 25.88 -5.83 13.68
N VAL A 392 24.59 -6.02 13.38
CA VAL A 392 23.84 -7.23 13.73
C VAL A 392 24.54 -8.48 13.20
N GLU A 393 24.94 -8.49 11.92
CA GLU A 393 25.63 -9.63 11.31
C GLU A 393 26.99 -9.93 11.93
N ARG A 394 27.77 -8.89 12.28
CA ARG A 394 29.06 -9.03 12.94
C ARG A 394 28.92 -9.64 14.34
N GLU A 395 27.95 -9.17 15.11
CA GLU A 395 27.78 -9.59 16.51
C GLU A 395 27.01 -10.91 16.64
N ARG A 396 26.23 -11.33 15.62
CA ARG A 396 25.33 -12.50 15.70
C ARG A 396 25.97 -13.78 16.24
N ALA A 397 27.24 -14.05 15.93
CA ALA A 397 27.94 -15.26 16.36
C ALA A 397 28.72 -15.10 17.68
N GLY A 398 29.19 -13.88 17.97
CA GLY A 398 30.07 -13.60 19.12
C GLY A 398 29.35 -13.01 20.33
N ASN A 399 28.33 -12.19 20.09
CA ASN A 399 27.53 -11.51 21.10
C ASN A 399 26.08 -11.30 20.62
N PRO A 400 25.24 -12.35 20.66
CA PRO A 400 23.86 -12.27 20.17
C PRO A 400 22.98 -11.27 20.94
N GLU A 401 23.28 -11.01 22.23
CA GLU A 401 22.56 -9.99 23.02
C GLU A 401 22.79 -8.59 22.46
N GLU A 402 24.02 -8.27 22.05
CA GLU A 402 24.35 -7.00 21.39
C GLU A 402 23.64 -6.87 20.04
N ALA A 403 23.62 -7.94 19.24
CA ALA A 403 22.91 -7.96 17.96
C ALA A 403 21.40 -7.70 18.14
N ILE A 404 20.78 -8.32 19.15
CA ILE A 404 19.36 -8.07 19.49
C ILE A 404 19.18 -6.62 19.93
N ARG A 405 20.03 -6.10 20.82
CA ARG A 405 19.92 -4.72 21.33
C ARG A 405 19.98 -3.69 20.21
N VAL A 406 20.94 -3.82 19.29
CA VAL A 406 21.12 -2.87 18.18
C VAL A 406 19.90 -2.86 17.24
N ALA A 407 19.32 -4.03 16.96
CA ALA A 407 18.09 -4.11 16.16
C ALA A 407 16.86 -3.57 16.92
N HIS A 408 16.73 -3.88 18.21
CA HIS A 408 15.68 -3.34 19.09
C HIS A 408 15.75 -1.81 19.19
N ASP A 409 16.94 -1.24 19.39
CA ASP A 409 17.11 0.21 19.49
C ASP A 409 16.68 0.93 18.21
N PHE A 410 16.98 0.35 17.04
CA PHE A 410 16.47 0.84 15.77
C PHE A 410 14.94 0.70 15.67
N HIS A 411 14.38 -0.42 16.11
CA HIS A 411 12.92 -0.61 16.14
C HIS A 411 12.22 0.43 17.04
N VAL A 412 12.74 0.66 18.24
CA VAL A 412 12.26 1.70 19.17
C VAL A 412 12.32 3.09 18.52
N LYS A 413 13.42 3.41 17.82
CA LYS A 413 13.53 4.67 17.07
C LYS A 413 12.48 4.77 15.98
N LEU A 414 12.30 3.72 15.18
CA LEU A 414 11.32 3.66 14.10
C LEU A 414 9.89 3.85 14.64
N ALA A 415 9.54 3.15 15.73
CA ALA A 415 8.23 3.24 16.37
C ALA A 415 7.95 4.61 17.02
N ASN A 416 8.98 5.39 17.35
CA ASN A 416 8.84 6.74 17.91
C ASN A 416 8.96 7.86 16.87
N THR A 417 9.35 7.55 15.64
CA THR A 417 9.51 8.54 14.56
C THR A 417 8.18 9.24 14.26
N ARG A 418 8.18 10.56 14.10
CA ARG A 418 7.01 11.41 13.89
C ARG A 418 7.07 12.08 12.52
N VAL A 419 5.97 12.00 11.77
CA VAL A 419 5.85 12.56 10.42
C VAL A 419 4.73 13.59 10.40
N LEU A 420 5.02 14.81 9.92
CA LEU A 420 4.04 15.90 9.82
C LEU A 420 3.70 16.24 8.37
N ASP A 421 2.40 16.32 8.08
CA ASP A 421 1.88 16.97 6.87
C ASP A 421 1.09 18.23 7.26
N PRO A 422 1.62 19.44 7.01
CA PRO A 422 0.98 20.70 7.40
C PRO A 422 -0.18 21.12 6.47
N ALA A 423 -0.51 20.34 5.46
CA ALA A 423 -1.66 20.54 4.58
C ALA A 423 -2.22 19.17 4.17
N CYS A 424 -2.55 18.36 5.17
CA CYS A 424 -2.72 16.92 4.99
C CYS A 424 -3.94 16.51 4.15
N GLY A 425 -4.92 17.40 3.98
CA GLY A 425 -6.15 17.08 3.25
C GLY A 425 -6.81 15.83 3.84
N THR A 426 -7.05 14.83 3.01
CA THR A 426 -7.61 13.53 3.41
C THR A 426 -6.57 12.50 3.86
N GLY A 427 -5.31 12.92 4.10
CA GLY A 427 -4.28 12.11 4.75
C GLY A 427 -3.46 11.20 3.84
N ASN A 428 -3.46 11.39 2.52
CA ASN A 428 -2.79 10.46 1.60
C ASN A 428 -1.27 10.31 1.85
N PHE A 429 -0.56 11.43 2.08
CA PHE A 429 0.88 11.39 2.41
C PHE A 429 1.16 10.67 3.72
N LEU A 430 0.36 10.96 4.75
CA LEU A 430 0.48 10.34 6.06
C LEU A 430 0.20 8.84 6.00
N TYR A 431 -0.81 8.42 5.23
CA TYR A 431 -1.12 7.01 5.00
C TYR A 431 0.01 6.25 4.31
N VAL A 432 0.54 6.79 3.20
CA VAL A 432 1.64 6.14 2.47
C VAL A 432 2.90 6.08 3.35
N ALA A 433 3.17 7.11 4.15
CA ALA A 433 4.24 7.08 5.14
C ALA A 433 4.04 5.99 6.19
N LEU A 434 2.83 5.86 6.75
CA LEU A 434 2.47 4.79 7.67
C LEU A 434 2.69 3.41 7.05
N GLU A 435 2.18 3.18 5.84
CA GLU A 435 2.31 1.90 5.14
C GLU A 435 3.78 1.51 4.93
N LEU A 436 4.60 2.43 4.42
CA LEU A 436 6.00 2.15 4.13
C LEU A 436 6.85 2.01 5.40
N MET A 437 6.59 2.79 6.45
CA MET A 437 7.25 2.62 7.75
C MET A 437 6.85 1.29 8.41
N LYS A 438 5.58 0.88 8.33
CA LYS A 438 5.12 -0.44 8.79
C LYS A 438 5.78 -1.60 8.06
N ARG A 439 6.05 -1.42 6.77
CA ARG A 439 6.79 -2.40 5.99
C ARG A 439 8.23 -2.53 6.47
N LEU A 440 8.93 -1.41 6.67
CA LEU A 440 10.29 -1.40 7.23
C LEU A 440 10.31 -2.02 8.64
N GLU A 441 9.31 -1.71 9.47
CA GLU A 441 9.14 -2.32 10.79
C GLU A 441 9.04 -3.85 10.68
N GLY A 442 8.25 -4.38 9.74
CA GLY A 442 8.17 -5.81 9.48
C GLY A 442 9.53 -6.45 9.16
N GLU A 443 10.35 -5.80 8.33
CA GLU A 443 11.72 -6.26 8.02
C GLU A 443 12.60 -6.31 9.28
N VAL A 444 12.49 -5.32 10.17
CA VAL A 444 13.24 -5.27 11.43
C VAL A 444 12.80 -6.38 12.39
N LEU A 445 11.49 -6.57 12.55
CA LEU A 445 10.92 -7.61 13.41
C LEU A 445 11.28 -9.03 12.93
N GLU A 446 11.37 -9.24 11.62
CA GLU A 446 11.85 -10.50 11.05
C GLU A 446 13.30 -10.78 11.44
N VAL A 447 14.18 -9.78 11.37
CA VAL A 447 15.58 -9.91 11.78
C VAL A 447 15.69 -10.22 13.28
N LEU A 448 14.90 -9.55 14.13
CA LEU A 448 14.85 -9.83 15.56
C LEU A 448 14.41 -11.27 15.85
N LEU A 449 13.34 -11.74 15.19
CA LEU A 449 12.87 -13.11 15.29
C LEU A 449 13.95 -14.12 14.85
N ASP A 450 14.71 -13.80 13.81
CA ASP A 450 15.78 -14.65 13.27
C ASP A 450 16.99 -14.78 14.19
N ILE A 451 17.26 -13.80 15.05
CA ILE A 451 18.41 -13.78 15.95
C ILE A 451 18.03 -14.30 17.34
N GLY A 452 16.96 -13.75 17.92
CA GLY A 452 16.55 -13.98 19.30
C GLY A 452 15.28 -14.82 19.46
N GLY A 453 14.64 -15.25 18.37
CA GLY A 453 13.41 -16.04 18.44
C GLY A 453 12.23 -15.26 19.02
N GLN A 454 11.26 -15.99 19.57
CA GLN A 454 10.04 -15.41 20.13
C GLN A 454 10.29 -14.55 21.38
N GLU A 455 11.38 -14.79 22.11
CA GLU A 455 11.73 -14.01 23.29
C GLU A 455 12.09 -12.57 22.90
N ALA A 456 12.93 -12.37 21.88
CA ALA A 456 13.26 -11.04 21.38
C ALA A 456 12.01 -10.31 20.84
N LEU A 457 11.15 -11.01 20.10
CA LEU A 457 9.92 -10.42 19.58
C LEU A 457 8.96 -9.99 20.70
N ALA A 458 8.91 -10.74 21.80
CA ALA A 458 8.08 -10.40 22.96
C ALA A 458 8.58 -9.16 23.73
N MET A 459 9.85 -8.75 23.55
CA MET A 459 10.40 -7.51 24.11
C MET A 459 9.93 -6.27 23.34
N GLU A 460 9.49 -6.44 22.09
CA GLU A 460 9.02 -5.36 21.25
C GLU A 460 7.60 -4.93 21.65
N THR A 461 7.55 -3.93 22.52
CA THR A 461 6.29 -3.39 23.05
C THR A 461 5.81 -2.15 22.31
N LEU A 462 6.69 -1.51 21.55
CA LEU A 462 6.37 -0.35 20.72
C LEU A 462 6.13 -0.78 19.29
N SER A 463 5.39 0.03 18.55
CA SER A 463 5.19 -0.19 17.13
C SER A 463 4.85 1.12 16.44
N VAL A 464 5.21 1.27 15.17
CA VAL A 464 4.75 2.36 14.31
C VAL A 464 3.22 2.39 14.39
N HIS A 465 2.65 3.53 14.73
CA HIS A 465 1.23 3.64 15.08
C HIS A 465 0.63 4.90 14.42
N PRO A 466 -0.69 4.95 14.14
CA PRO A 466 -1.34 6.17 13.62
C PRO A 466 -0.99 7.47 14.36
N ARG A 467 -0.68 7.38 15.66
CA ARG A 467 -0.29 8.51 16.53
C ARG A 467 1.02 9.19 16.12
N ASN A 468 1.88 8.48 15.38
CA ASN A 468 3.13 9.00 14.85
C ASN A 468 2.92 9.98 13.68
N PHE A 469 1.75 9.93 13.04
CA PHE A 469 1.45 10.68 11.83
C PHE A 469 0.58 11.89 12.18
N LEU A 470 1.13 13.07 11.99
CA LEU A 470 0.59 14.35 12.42
C LEU A 470 0.10 15.13 11.21
N GLY A 471 -1.09 15.70 11.29
CA GLY A 471 -1.70 16.42 10.18
C GLY A 471 -2.26 17.76 10.61
N LEU A 472 -2.04 18.80 9.82
CA LEU A 472 -2.78 20.06 9.94
C LEU A 472 -3.67 20.21 8.71
N GLU A 473 -4.94 20.52 8.92
CA GLU A 473 -5.91 20.70 7.84
C GLU A 473 -6.92 21.78 8.21
N LEU A 474 -7.22 22.70 7.30
CA LEU A 474 -8.15 23.80 7.56
C LEU A 474 -9.60 23.30 7.63
N ASN A 475 -9.95 22.30 6.82
CA ASN A 475 -11.29 21.75 6.71
C ASN A 475 -11.49 20.59 7.71
N PRO A 476 -12.35 20.76 8.75
CA PRO A 476 -12.56 19.73 9.76
C PRO A 476 -13.01 18.37 9.20
N ARG A 477 -13.72 18.37 8.07
CA ARG A 477 -14.16 17.12 7.42
C ARG A 477 -13.00 16.35 6.80
N ALA A 478 -12.09 17.05 6.11
CA ALA A 478 -10.91 16.41 5.52
C ALA A 478 -9.98 15.86 6.62
N ALA A 479 -9.83 16.60 7.72
CA ALA A 479 -9.12 16.14 8.92
C ALA A 479 -9.71 14.83 9.48
N ALA A 480 -11.05 14.73 9.62
CA ALA A 480 -11.71 13.52 10.09
C ALA A 480 -11.50 12.32 9.13
N ILE A 481 -11.50 12.56 7.81
CA ILE A 481 -11.19 11.52 6.83
C ILE A 481 -9.73 11.07 6.96
N ALA A 482 -8.78 12.00 7.13
CA ALA A 482 -7.37 11.67 7.29
C ALA A 482 -7.12 10.77 8.52
N GLU A 483 -7.76 11.08 9.65
CA GLU A 483 -7.69 10.24 10.85
C GLU A 483 -8.23 8.83 10.57
N LEU A 484 -9.38 8.74 9.88
CA LEU A 484 -9.97 7.46 9.51
C LEU A 484 -9.05 6.63 8.60
N VAL A 485 -8.50 7.25 7.55
CA VAL A 485 -7.62 6.58 6.58
C VAL A 485 -6.39 5.98 7.26
N LEU A 486 -5.79 6.69 8.22
CA LEU A 486 -4.65 6.18 8.99
C LEU A 486 -5.03 4.94 9.80
N TRP A 487 -6.16 4.97 10.49
CA TRP A 487 -6.65 3.83 11.24
C TRP A 487 -6.95 2.62 10.36
N LEU A 488 -7.62 2.83 9.23
CA LEU A 488 -7.93 1.76 8.27
C LEU A 488 -6.65 1.10 7.75
N GLY A 489 -5.65 1.89 7.38
CA GLY A 489 -4.35 1.39 6.94
C GLY A 489 -3.64 0.58 8.02
N TYR A 490 -3.63 1.08 9.25
CA TYR A 490 -3.03 0.39 10.39
C TYR A 490 -3.73 -0.95 10.67
N LEU A 491 -5.06 -0.97 10.73
CA LEU A 491 -5.83 -2.18 11.01
C LEU A 491 -5.65 -3.24 9.92
N GLN A 492 -5.69 -2.84 8.65
CA GLN A 492 -5.38 -3.75 7.53
C GLN A 492 -3.99 -4.36 7.66
N TRP A 493 -2.99 -3.59 8.12
CA TRP A 493 -1.66 -4.12 8.34
C TRP A 493 -1.64 -5.14 9.49
N GLN A 494 -2.28 -4.81 10.62
CA GLN A 494 -2.38 -5.71 11.77
C GLN A 494 -3.06 -7.03 11.38
N ILE A 495 -4.19 -6.97 10.67
CA ILE A 495 -4.94 -8.17 10.24
C ILE A 495 -4.11 -9.05 9.30
N ARG A 496 -3.48 -8.44 8.27
CA ARG A 496 -2.64 -9.18 7.31
C ARG A 496 -1.47 -9.88 7.99
N ASN A 497 -0.90 -9.27 9.03
CA ASN A 497 0.25 -9.82 9.76
C ASN A 497 -0.14 -10.56 11.05
N ARG A 498 -1.43 -10.91 11.23
CA ARG A 498 -1.96 -11.60 12.42
C ARG A 498 -1.63 -10.92 13.76
N GLY A 499 -1.48 -9.60 13.73
CA GLY A 499 -1.29 -8.77 14.92
C GLY A 499 -2.56 -8.70 15.78
N SER A 500 -2.37 -8.35 17.04
CA SER A 500 -3.48 -8.21 17.99
C SER A 500 -4.24 -6.89 17.75
N ILE A 501 -5.56 -6.99 17.60
CA ILE A 501 -6.46 -5.83 17.59
C ILE A 501 -7.11 -5.73 18.97
N HIS A 502 -6.80 -4.63 19.66
CA HIS A 502 -7.35 -4.32 20.98
C HIS A 502 -8.59 -3.42 20.85
N ASP A 503 -9.49 -3.52 21.81
CA ASP A 503 -10.65 -2.64 21.92
C ASP A 503 -10.29 -1.41 22.79
N PRO A 504 -10.67 -0.18 22.40
CA PRO A 504 -11.43 0.14 21.19
C PRO A 504 -10.60 0.01 19.90
N VAL A 505 -11.21 -0.52 18.84
CA VAL A 505 -10.58 -0.77 17.53
C VAL A 505 -10.03 0.50 16.89
N LEU A 506 -10.71 1.64 17.08
CA LEU A 506 -10.16 2.97 16.77
C LEU A 506 -9.96 3.69 18.09
N GLU A 507 -8.80 4.29 18.33
CA GLU A 507 -8.62 5.22 19.45
C GLU A 507 -8.91 6.65 18.97
N ARG A 508 -9.40 7.51 19.87
CA ARG A 508 -9.48 8.95 19.56
C ARG A 508 -8.08 9.55 19.64
N LEU A 509 -7.58 10.09 18.53
CA LEU A 509 -6.25 10.69 18.47
C LEU A 509 -6.33 12.19 18.17
N ASP A 510 -5.47 12.99 18.81
CA ASP A 510 -5.37 14.44 18.56
C ASP A 510 -4.20 14.77 17.60
N ASN A 511 -3.84 13.80 16.76
CA ASN A 511 -2.71 13.86 15.81
C ASN A 511 -3.08 14.63 14.53
N ILE A 512 -4.34 14.60 14.11
CA ILE A 512 -4.86 15.41 12.99
C ILE A 512 -5.65 16.60 13.56
N ARG A 513 -5.20 17.82 13.26
CA ARG A 513 -5.75 19.05 13.84
C ARG A 513 -6.40 19.92 12.78
N ALA A 514 -7.66 20.28 13.03
CA ALA A 514 -8.43 21.19 12.19
C ALA A 514 -8.01 22.66 12.41
N ILE A 515 -6.88 23.09 11.83
CA ILE A 515 -6.29 24.43 12.03
C ILE A 515 -5.70 25.02 10.74
N ASP A 516 -5.58 26.35 10.68
CA ASP A 516 -4.79 27.03 9.65
C ASP A 516 -3.29 26.86 9.98
N ALA A 517 -2.56 26.14 9.11
CA ALA A 517 -1.14 25.87 9.28
C ALA A 517 -0.23 27.08 9.05
N VAL A 518 -0.76 28.19 8.52
CA VAL A 518 0.00 29.41 8.20
C VAL A 518 -0.28 30.54 9.18
N LEU A 519 -1.51 30.67 9.68
CA LEU A 519 -1.92 31.80 10.52
C LEU A 519 -2.82 31.39 11.69
N ALA A 520 -2.33 31.60 12.91
CA ALA A 520 -3.15 31.64 14.11
C ALA A 520 -3.54 33.09 14.44
N HIS A 521 -4.71 33.27 15.02
CA HIS A 521 -5.20 34.57 15.48
C HIS A 521 -6.18 34.38 16.63
N ASP A 522 -6.47 35.45 17.36
CA ASP A 522 -7.55 35.46 18.36
C ASP A 522 -8.91 35.44 17.66
N PRO A 523 -10.03 35.14 18.36
CA PRO A 523 -11.34 35.03 17.72
C PRO A 523 -11.68 36.20 16.80
N GLU A 524 -12.17 35.85 15.61
CA GLU A 524 -12.54 36.81 14.58
C GLU A 524 -13.57 37.82 15.10
N ARG A 525 -13.41 39.09 14.71
CA ARG A 525 -14.40 40.14 15.02
C ARG A 525 -14.68 41.02 13.82
N PRO A 526 -15.88 41.62 13.70
CA PRO A 526 -16.16 42.56 12.63
C PRO A 526 -15.23 43.78 12.71
N LYS A 527 -14.74 44.25 11.57
CA LYS A 527 -14.03 45.52 11.50
C LYS A 527 -14.99 46.67 11.80
N ALA A 528 -14.50 47.70 12.49
CA ALA A 528 -15.28 48.87 12.87
C ALA A 528 -15.86 49.65 11.66
N ASP A 529 -15.25 49.51 10.48
CA ASP A 529 -15.67 50.17 9.23
C ASP A 529 -16.66 49.33 8.40
N GLY A 530 -17.05 48.14 8.89
CA GLY A 530 -17.93 47.21 8.16
C GLY A 530 -17.30 46.59 6.91
N SER A 531 -16.00 46.80 6.65
CA SER A 531 -15.30 46.30 5.45
C SER A 531 -14.95 44.81 5.48
N GLY A 532 -15.33 44.11 6.55
CA GLY A 532 -15.15 42.66 6.71
C GLY A 532 -14.70 42.27 8.11
N THR A 533 -13.93 41.18 8.19
CA THR A 533 -13.49 40.58 9.45
C THR A 533 -12.06 41.00 9.80
N GLU A 534 -11.84 41.36 11.06
CA GLU A 534 -10.54 41.58 11.68
C GLU A 534 -10.02 40.27 12.27
N LEU A 535 -8.74 39.99 12.08
CA LEU A 535 -8.02 38.85 12.66
C LEU A 535 -7.06 39.38 13.74
N PRO A 536 -7.48 39.47 15.01
CA PRO A 536 -6.66 40.09 16.05
C PRO A 536 -5.45 39.21 16.40
N ASN A 537 -4.35 39.84 16.79
CA ASN A 537 -3.12 39.15 17.22
C ASN A 537 -2.63 38.04 16.25
N PRO A 538 -2.43 38.37 14.96
CA PRO A 538 -1.98 37.40 13.96
C PRO A 538 -0.57 36.89 14.31
N ARG A 539 -0.42 35.57 14.41
CA ARG A 539 0.82 34.90 14.79
C ARG A 539 1.01 33.60 14.04
N ARG A 540 2.24 33.08 14.07
CA ARG A 540 2.50 31.73 13.52
C ARG A 540 1.80 30.69 14.39
N PRO A 541 1.08 29.74 13.79
CA PRO A 541 0.52 28.61 14.55
C PRO A 541 1.67 27.73 15.07
N GLU A 542 1.45 27.13 16.23
CA GLU A 542 2.40 26.19 16.83
C GLU A 542 2.25 24.83 16.16
N TRP A 543 3.26 24.46 15.35
CA TRP A 543 3.31 23.15 14.73
C TRP A 543 3.81 22.13 15.74
N PRO A 544 3.28 20.89 15.73
CA PRO A 544 3.79 19.85 16.61
C PRO A 544 5.21 19.46 16.20
N GLU A 545 6.03 19.03 17.16
CA GLU A 545 7.36 18.48 16.86
C GLU A 545 7.23 17.21 16.01
N ALA A 546 8.10 17.12 15.00
CA ALA A 546 8.17 16.01 14.05
C ALA A 546 9.61 15.83 13.55
N ASP A 547 9.97 14.59 13.23
CA ASP A 547 11.28 14.24 12.66
C ASP A 547 11.31 14.50 11.15
N TYR A 548 10.17 14.29 10.49
CA TYR A 548 10.00 14.49 9.04
C TYR A 548 8.80 15.37 8.73
N ILE A 549 8.92 16.18 7.66
CA ILE A 549 7.82 16.97 7.12
C ILE A 549 7.64 16.63 5.65
N VAL A 550 6.45 16.19 5.25
CA VAL A 550 6.11 15.84 3.87
C VAL A 550 4.66 16.23 3.60
N GLY A 551 4.35 16.70 2.38
CA GLY A 551 2.98 17.06 2.03
C GLY A 551 2.91 17.77 0.69
N ASN A 552 1.68 18.08 0.25
CA ASN A 552 1.42 18.84 -0.97
C ASN A 552 0.58 20.09 -0.63
N PRO A 553 1.22 21.20 -0.24
CA PRO A 553 0.49 22.42 0.11
C PRO A 553 -0.27 22.99 -1.10
N PRO A 554 -1.42 23.66 -0.89
CA PRO A 554 -2.23 24.18 -1.98
C PRO A 554 -1.48 25.27 -2.77
N PHE A 555 -1.41 25.11 -4.09
CA PHE A 555 -0.78 26.09 -4.98
C PHE A 555 -1.73 27.26 -5.30
N ILE A 556 -1.34 28.49 -4.93
CA ILE A 556 -2.05 29.72 -5.32
C ILE A 556 -1.14 30.56 -6.23
N GLY A 557 -1.31 30.42 -7.55
CA GLY A 557 -0.61 31.25 -8.53
C GLY A 557 -1.29 32.61 -8.80
N GLY A 558 -0.49 33.68 -8.93
CA GLY A 558 -0.89 34.94 -9.57
C GLY A 558 -0.91 36.21 -8.70
N LYS A 559 -1.20 37.36 -9.34
CA LYS A 559 -1.18 38.71 -8.75
C LYS A 559 -2.24 38.97 -7.66
N ASP A 560 -3.19 38.04 -7.48
CA ASP A 560 -4.37 38.17 -6.61
C ASP A 560 -4.34 37.26 -5.37
N ILE A 561 -3.15 36.82 -4.92
CA ILE A 561 -2.95 35.98 -3.73
C ILE A 561 -3.76 36.48 -2.52
N ARG A 562 -3.76 37.80 -2.27
CA ARG A 562 -4.47 38.39 -1.13
C ARG A 562 -5.98 38.17 -1.21
N ALA A 563 -6.61 38.42 -2.35
CA ALA A 563 -8.06 38.25 -2.52
C ALA A 563 -8.50 36.78 -2.40
N ARG A 564 -7.67 35.84 -2.88
CA ARG A 564 -7.97 34.40 -2.82
C ARG A 564 -7.79 33.80 -1.44
N LEU A 565 -6.83 34.29 -0.65
CA LEU A 565 -6.68 33.94 0.77
C LEU A 565 -7.85 34.48 1.60
N SER A 566 -8.33 35.69 1.31
CA SER A 566 -9.51 36.27 1.97
C SER A 566 -10.82 35.54 1.63
N ALA A 567 -11.01 35.15 0.36
CA ALA A 567 -12.22 34.46 -0.09
C ALA A 567 -12.34 33.00 0.40
N ARG A 568 -11.22 32.35 0.76
CA ARG A 568 -11.22 31.01 1.39
C ARG A 568 -11.60 31.04 2.87
N ARG A 569 -11.55 32.20 3.53
CA ARG A 569 -11.83 32.36 4.96
C ARG A 569 -13.29 32.71 5.29
N ASN A 570 -14.14 32.99 4.29
CA ASN A 570 -15.60 33.09 4.47
C ASN A 570 -16.36 33.12 3.12
N PRO A 571 -17.38 32.27 2.87
CA PRO A 571 -18.22 32.40 1.68
C PRO A 571 -19.52 33.14 2.04
N ALA A 572 -19.52 34.47 2.01
CA ALA A 572 -20.75 35.26 1.97
C ALA A 572 -20.63 36.37 0.90
N PRO A 573 -21.68 36.62 0.09
CA PRO A 573 -21.58 37.51 -1.05
C PRO A 573 -21.90 38.96 -0.64
N GLY A 574 -21.11 39.91 -1.15
CA GLY A 574 -21.56 41.30 -1.26
C GLY A 574 -20.54 42.37 -0.90
N ALA A 575 -20.31 43.23 -1.90
CA ALA A 575 -19.89 44.64 -1.82
C ALA A 575 -18.42 44.98 -1.48
N GLY A 576 -17.86 45.82 -2.36
CA GLY A 576 -17.04 46.95 -1.94
C GLY A 576 -15.59 46.97 -2.42
N ARG A 577 -15.35 47.62 -3.56
CA ARG A 577 -14.02 48.09 -3.98
C ARG A 577 -13.50 49.15 -3.00
N GLY A 578 -12.20 49.12 -2.68
CA GLY A 578 -11.49 50.29 -2.18
C GLY A 578 -10.31 49.96 -1.26
N GLY A 579 -9.09 50.27 -1.69
CA GLY A 579 -7.91 50.28 -0.81
C GLY A 579 -6.61 49.88 -1.51
N HIS A 580 -5.99 50.80 -2.24
CA HIS A 580 -4.60 50.65 -2.69
C HIS A 580 -3.65 50.80 -1.49
N ILE A 581 -2.91 49.74 -1.16
CA ILE A 581 -1.70 49.81 -0.34
C ILE A 581 -0.52 49.52 -1.27
N ARG A 582 0.34 50.53 -1.48
CA ARG A 582 1.55 50.43 -2.31
C ARG A 582 2.51 49.40 -1.69
N THR A 583 2.78 48.31 -2.41
CA THR A 583 3.89 47.40 -2.12
C THR A 583 5.13 47.88 -2.88
N GLY A 584 6.13 48.37 -2.14
CA GLY A 584 7.43 48.70 -2.70
C GLY A 584 8.23 47.42 -3.00
N CYS A 585 8.37 47.09 -4.28
CA CYS A 585 9.46 46.25 -4.78
C CYS A 585 9.63 46.49 -6.28
N ASP A 586 10.19 47.65 -6.65
CA ASP A 586 10.82 47.84 -7.96
C ASP A 586 12.34 47.65 -7.76
N ARG A 587 12.85 46.45 -8.05
CA ARG A 587 14.29 46.26 -8.29
C ARG A 587 14.56 46.57 -9.75
N ARG A 588 15.10 47.76 -10.01
CA ARG A 588 15.81 48.06 -11.26
C ARG A 588 17.15 47.35 -11.25
N LEU A 589 17.42 46.63 -12.34
CA LEU A 589 18.74 46.15 -12.74
C LEU A 589 19.62 47.30 -13.23
N GLY A 590 20.94 47.15 -13.06
CA GLY A 590 21.99 48.03 -13.55
C GLY A 590 22.65 48.81 -12.41
N GLY A 591 23.95 48.77 -12.14
CA GLY A 591 25.10 48.28 -12.88
C GLY A 591 26.28 49.17 -12.46
N GLY A 592 27.47 48.60 -12.31
CA GLY A 592 28.73 49.36 -12.37
C GLY A 592 29.42 49.71 -11.04
N ARG A 593 30.54 48.99 -10.85
CA ARG A 593 31.73 49.23 -10.04
C ARG A 593 31.65 49.04 -8.53
#